data_AF-A0A7X7BIM5-F1
#
_entry.id   AF-A0A7X7BIM5-F1
#
_cell.length_a   1.000
_cell.length_b   1.000
_cell.length_c   1.000
_cell.angle_alpha   90.00
_cell.angle_beta   90.00
_cell.angle_gamma   90.00
#
_symmetry.space_group_name_H-M   'P 1'
#
loop_
_entity.id
_entity.type
_entity.pdbx_description
1 polymer ?
#
loop_
_entity_poly.entity_id
_entity_poly.type
_entity_poly.pdbx_seq_one_letter_code
_entity_poly.pdbx_strand_id
1 'polypeptide(L)'
;IKQQFEINKKGPKLIAKELKDKQVDEAIIQKAISGIDNRKITDNIISVIKYYEKITKEKTTSQLKTKILRSLLQKGYDYVDVIRELNSYQFKDDNQDDIIKKEFQKAYQKYQKKYQGYELKSRIIRSLMSKGFDYETILAQFETLNLED
;
A
#
# COMPACT_ATOMS: atom_id res chain seq x y z
N ILE A 1 21.77 -16.91 3.56
CA ILE A 1 20.50 -16.48 4.19
C ILE A 1 20.61 -15.09 4.81
N LYS A 2 21.51 -14.87 5.79
CA LYS A 2 21.70 -13.57 6.46
C LYS A 2 21.80 -12.37 5.50
N GLN A 3 22.66 -12.44 4.47
CA GLN A 3 22.77 -11.38 3.46
C GLN A 3 21.47 -11.13 2.68
N GLN A 4 20.75 -12.18 2.27
CA GLN A 4 19.49 -12.04 1.53
C GLN A 4 18.37 -11.44 2.39
N PHE A 5 18.36 -11.77 3.68
CA PHE A 5 17.35 -11.31 4.63
C PHE A 5 17.65 -9.92 5.17
N GLU A 6 18.88 -9.67 5.64
CA GLU A 6 19.24 -8.42 6.32
C GLU A 6 19.55 -7.28 5.33
N ILE A 7 20.19 -7.59 4.19
CA ILE A 7 20.61 -6.58 3.20
C ILE A 7 19.55 -6.44 2.10
N ASN A 8 19.18 -7.55 1.44
CA ASN A 8 18.24 -7.50 0.31
C ASN A 8 16.75 -7.45 0.74
N LYS A 9 16.50 -7.52 2.05
CA LYS A 9 15.15 -7.50 2.65
C LYS A 9 14.22 -8.54 2.02
N LYS A 10 14.73 -9.70 1.60
CA LYS A 10 13.91 -10.81 1.11
C LYS A 10 13.21 -11.47 2.29
N GLY A 11 11.93 -11.76 2.14
CA GLY A 11 11.14 -12.46 3.13
C GLY A 11 11.45 -13.96 3.16
N PRO A 12 11.08 -14.66 4.25
CA PRO A 12 11.43 -16.06 4.46
C PRO A 12 10.99 -17.00 3.33
N LYS A 13 9.80 -16.81 2.76
CA LYS A 13 9.27 -17.68 1.70
C LYS A 13 10.07 -17.58 0.40
N LEU A 14 10.53 -16.38 0.05
CA LEU A 14 11.35 -16.18 -1.14
C LEU A 14 12.75 -16.79 -0.96
N ILE A 15 13.34 -16.63 0.23
CA ILE A 15 14.62 -17.27 0.55
C ILE A 15 14.50 -18.79 0.49
N ALA A 16 13.43 -19.36 1.08
CA ALA A 16 13.17 -20.79 1.04
C ALA A 16 13.04 -21.30 -0.40
N LYS A 17 12.28 -20.59 -1.24
CA LYS A 17 12.14 -20.91 -2.66
C LYS A 17 13.49 -20.90 -3.40
N GLU A 18 14.29 -19.85 -3.23
CA GLU A 18 15.59 -19.73 -3.90
C GLU A 18 16.59 -20.81 -3.46
N LEU A 19 16.53 -21.27 -2.21
CA LEU A 19 17.35 -22.39 -1.73
C LEU A 19 16.88 -23.72 -2.30
N LYS A 20 15.55 -23.91 -2.40
CA LYS A 20 14.97 -25.10 -3.02
C LYS A 20 15.33 -25.19 -4.51
N ASP A 21 15.29 -24.07 -5.23
CA ASP A 21 15.71 -23.99 -6.64
C ASP A 21 17.20 -24.34 -6.81
N LYS A 22 18.02 -24.14 -5.77
CA LYS A 22 19.43 -24.56 -5.69
C LYS A 22 19.63 -25.98 -5.17
N GLN A 23 18.57 -26.77 -5.06
CA GLN A 23 18.59 -28.17 -4.60
C GLN A 23 19.15 -28.35 -3.17
N VAL A 24 19.00 -27.33 -2.32
CA VAL A 24 19.31 -27.48 -0.89
C VAL A 24 18.25 -28.33 -0.22
N ASP A 25 18.68 -29.24 0.65
CA ASP A 25 17.79 -30.13 1.41
C ASP A 25 16.71 -29.37 2.20
N GLU A 26 15.47 -29.87 2.14
CA GLU A 26 14.31 -29.20 2.71
C GLU A 26 14.39 -29.08 4.24
N ALA A 27 14.96 -30.06 4.95
CA ALA A 27 15.13 -29.98 6.39
C ALA A 27 16.15 -28.90 6.78
N ILE A 28 17.22 -28.72 5.98
CA ILE A 28 18.18 -27.63 6.17
C ILE A 28 17.51 -26.27 5.96
N ILE A 29 16.68 -26.14 4.92
CA ILE A 29 15.94 -24.89 4.64
C ILE A 29 15.01 -24.57 5.81
N GLN A 30 14.18 -25.51 6.24
CA GLN A 30 13.23 -25.30 7.33
C GLN A 30 13.94 -24.89 8.61
N LYS A 31 15.00 -25.59 9.01
CA LYS A 31 15.79 -25.23 10.20
C LYS A 31 16.34 -23.81 10.12
N ALA A 32 16.83 -23.40 8.95
CA ALA A 32 17.40 -22.08 8.77
C ALA A 32 16.35 -20.95 8.75
N ILE A 33 15.16 -21.23 8.19
CA ILE A 33 14.03 -20.29 8.18
C ILE A 33 13.42 -20.15 9.58
N SER A 34 13.22 -21.25 10.30
CA SER A 34 12.71 -21.23 11.68
C SER A 34 13.66 -20.55 12.66
N GLY A 35 14.95 -20.47 12.34
CA GLY A 35 15.94 -19.72 13.13
C GLY A 35 15.91 -18.20 12.91
N ILE A 36 15.05 -17.68 12.03
CA ILE A 36 14.90 -16.24 11.82
C ILE A 36 14.09 -15.67 12.98
N ASP A 37 14.67 -14.69 13.68
CA ASP A 37 13.97 -13.95 14.73
C ASP A 37 12.82 -13.13 14.14
N ASN A 38 11.61 -13.34 14.68
CA ASN A 38 10.39 -12.60 14.33
C ASN A 38 10.59 -11.08 14.46
N ARG A 39 11.38 -10.60 15.42
CA ARG A 39 11.68 -9.16 15.55
C ARG A 39 12.33 -8.61 14.29
N LYS A 40 13.26 -9.35 13.69
CA LYS A 40 13.91 -8.92 12.45
C LYS A 40 12.97 -8.95 11.24
N ILE A 41 11.98 -9.85 11.23
CA ILE A 41 10.92 -9.86 10.21
C ILE A 41 10.14 -8.56 10.31
N THR A 42 9.68 -8.21 11.51
CA THR A 42 8.98 -6.95 11.79
C THR A 42 9.83 -5.73 11.42
N ASP A 43 11.09 -5.67 11.85
CA ASP A 43 11.99 -4.56 11.52
C ASP A 43 12.15 -4.37 10.00
N ASN A 44 12.30 -5.47 9.27
CA ASN A 44 12.40 -5.43 7.82
C ASN A 44 11.10 -4.94 7.17
N ILE A 45 9.94 -5.42 7.60
CA ILE A 45 8.63 -4.95 7.11
C ILE A 45 8.48 -3.44 7.36
N ILE A 46 8.74 -2.99 8.59
CA ILE A 46 8.67 -1.56 8.96
C ILE A 46 9.65 -0.73 8.12
N SER A 47 10.87 -1.23 7.86
CA SER A 47 11.83 -0.51 7.02
C SER A 47 11.32 -0.31 5.59
N VAL A 48 10.61 -1.30 5.03
CA VAL A 48 9.99 -1.21 3.70
C VAL A 48 8.81 -0.25 3.71
N ILE A 49 7.98 -0.26 4.76
CA ILE A 49 6.87 0.70 4.94
C ILE A 49 7.42 2.13 4.91
N LYS A 50 8.39 2.44 5.78
CA LYS A 50 9.04 3.76 5.87
C LYS A 50 9.65 4.20 4.55
N TYR A 51 10.30 3.28 3.83
CA TYR A 51 10.87 3.56 2.52
C TYR A 51 9.79 3.99 1.53
N TYR A 52 8.72 3.21 1.38
CA TYR A 52 7.65 3.52 0.42
C TYR A 52 6.86 4.76 0.78
N GLU A 53 6.61 5.02 2.06
CA GLU A 53 6.00 6.26 2.53
C GLU A 53 6.84 7.48 2.14
N LYS A 54 8.16 7.42 2.32
CA LYS A 54 9.07 8.50 1.95
C LYS A 54 9.08 8.79 0.45
N ILE A 55 9.06 7.74 -0.40
CA ILE A 55 9.23 7.90 -1.86
C ILE A 55 7.90 8.07 -2.62
N THR A 56 6.76 7.73 -2.02
CA THR A 56 5.47 7.72 -2.70
C THR A 56 4.61 8.87 -2.19
N LYS A 57 4.70 10.03 -2.85
CA LYS A 57 4.00 11.26 -2.42
C LYS A 57 2.62 11.48 -3.07
N GLU A 58 2.33 10.83 -4.20
CA GLU A 58 1.11 11.08 -4.99
C GLU A 58 0.06 9.95 -4.88
N LYS A 59 -0.01 9.26 -3.73
CA LYS A 59 -0.97 8.17 -3.53
C LYS A 59 -1.74 8.36 -2.24
N THR A 60 -3.02 7.95 -2.27
CA THR A 60 -3.81 7.84 -1.05
C THR A 60 -3.17 6.83 -0.10
N THR A 61 -3.43 6.97 1.20
CA THR A 61 -2.94 6.02 2.21
C THR A 61 -3.34 4.58 1.87
N SER A 62 -4.56 4.36 1.39
CA SER A 62 -5.04 3.05 0.92
C SER A 62 -4.25 2.50 -0.27
N GLN A 63 -3.97 3.33 -1.28
CA GLN A 63 -3.15 2.94 -2.44
C GLN A 63 -1.70 2.67 -2.06
N LEU A 64 -1.15 3.43 -1.12
CA LEU A 64 0.19 3.23 -0.58
C LEU A 64 0.27 1.88 0.15
N LYS A 65 -0.67 1.61 1.08
CA LYS A 65 -0.78 0.32 1.78
C LYS A 65 -0.85 -0.85 0.80
N THR A 66 -1.70 -0.74 -0.22
CA THR A 66 -1.83 -1.76 -1.27
C THR A 66 -0.51 -1.99 -2.05
N LYS A 67 0.21 -0.91 -2.37
CA LYS A 67 1.51 -1.00 -3.06
C LYS A 67 2.56 -1.68 -2.17
N ILE A 68 2.62 -1.34 -0.90
CA ILE A 68 3.55 -1.94 0.07
C ILE A 68 3.24 -3.41 0.26
N LEU A 69 1.97 -3.77 0.47
CA LEU A 69 1.51 -5.15 0.58
C LEU A 69 2.00 -6.00 -0.59
N ARG A 70 1.73 -5.56 -1.83
CA ARG A 70 2.17 -6.28 -3.04
C ARG A 70 3.69 -6.46 -3.09
N SER A 71 4.45 -5.42 -2.75
CA SER A 71 5.92 -5.46 -2.74
C SER A 71 6.45 -6.48 -1.71
N LEU A 72 5.90 -6.48 -0.50
CA LEU A 72 6.31 -7.40 0.56
C LEU A 72 5.90 -8.86 0.25
N LEU A 73 4.72 -9.08 -0.31
CA LEU A 73 4.31 -10.42 -0.74
C LEU A 73 5.20 -10.95 -1.88
N GLN A 74 5.55 -10.11 -2.86
CA GLN A 74 6.49 -10.47 -3.91
C GLN A 74 7.89 -10.76 -3.35
N LYS A 75 8.29 -10.06 -2.28
CA LYS A 75 9.52 -10.36 -1.53
C LYS A 75 9.41 -11.62 -0.66
N GLY A 76 8.25 -12.26 -0.55
CA GLY A 76 8.06 -13.52 0.17
C GLY A 76 7.85 -13.38 1.68
N TYR A 77 7.35 -12.23 2.14
CA TYR A 77 6.86 -12.10 3.52
C TYR A 77 5.49 -12.75 3.69
N ASP A 78 5.17 -13.16 4.91
CA ASP A 78 3.86 -13.70 5.21
C ASP A 78 2.78 -12.61 5.18
N TYR A 79 1.60 -12.96 4.67
CA TYR A 79 0.49 -12.02 4.56
C TYR A 79 0.04 -11.50 5.94
N VAL A 80 -0.02 -12.37 6.94
CA VAL A 80 -0.51 -12.03 8.29
C VAL A 80 0.43 -11.02 8.94
N ASP A 81 1.75 -11.25 8.85
CA ASP A 81 2.74 -10.31 9.38
C ASP A 81 2.66 -8.96 8.68
N VAL A 82 2.57 -8.95 7.35
CA VAL A 82 2.51 -7.70 6.57
C VAL A 82 1.26 -6.89 6.90
N ILE A 83 0.09 -7.52 6.98
CA ILE A 83 -1.17 -6.83 7.32
C ILE A 83 -1.15 -6.30 8.75
N ARG A 84 -0.63 -7.09 9.70
CA ARG A 84 -0.47 -6.64 11.09
C ARG A 84 0.33 -5.34 11.16
N GLU A 85 1.50 -5.31 10.52
CA GLU A 85 2.35 -4.11 10.55
C GLU A 85 1.77 -2.93 9.73
N LEU A 86 1.08 -3.19 8.62
CA LEU A 86 0.42 -2.13 7.84
C LEU A 86 -0.76 -1.48 8.58
N ASN A 87 -1.42 -2.23 9.46
CA ASN A 87 -2.54 -1.73 10.25
C ASN A 87 -2.07 -1.04 11.53
N SER A 88 -0.95 -1.47 12.12
CA SER A 88 -0.37 -0.83 13.32
C SER A 88 0.42 0.44 12.99
N TYR A 89 0.97 0.54 11.78
CA TYR A 89 1.76 1.70 11.37
C TYR A 89 0.89 2.95 11.14
N GLN A 90 1.29 4.05 11.78
CA GLN A 90 0.69 5.37 11.60
C GLN A 90 1.31 6.06 10.39
N PHE A 91 0.55 6.15 9.29
CA PHE A 91 0.97 6.85 8.08
C PHE A 91 0.79 8.35 8.26
N LYS A 92 1.68 9.14 7.65
CA LYS A 92 1.55 10.59 7.63
C LYS A 92 0.47 11.03 6.65
N ASP A 93 -0.41 11.91 7.10
CA ASP A 93 -1.50 12.47 6.29
C ASP A 93 -1.17 13.81 5.61
N ASP A 94 0.05 14.32 5.78
CA ASP A 94 0.49 15.67 5.37
C ASP A 94 0.15 16.09 3.93
N ASN A 95 -0.15 15.14 3.03
CA ASN A 95 -0.47 15.40 1.63
C ASN A 95 -1.88 14.93 1.19
N GLN A 96 -2.70 14.30 2.04
CA GLN A 96 -3.96 13.69 1.59
C GLN A 96 -4.94 14.73 1.03
N ASP A 97 -5.01 15.92 1.63
CA ASP A 97 -5.86 17.03 1.19
C ASP A 97 -5.49 17.50 -0.23
N ASP A 98 -4.20 17.62 -0.52
CA ASP A 98 -3.74 18.04 -1.85
C ASP A 98 -3.97 16.94 -2.89
N ILE A 99 -3.81 15.68 -2.51
CA ILE A 99 -4.06 14.54 -3.39
C ILE A 99 -5.55 14.48 -3.75
N ILE A 100 -6.48 14.62 -2.79
CA ILE A 100 -7.91 14.59 -3.11
C ILE A 100 -8.30 15.77 -4.00
N LYS A 101 -7.84 16.99 -3.72
CA LYS A 101 -8.11 18.17 -4.58
C LYS A 101 -7.67 17.92 -6.03
N LYS A 102 -6.44 17.44 -6.22
CA LYS A 102 -5.88 17.14 -7.55
C LYS A 102 -6.67 16.04 -8.26
N GLU A 103 -6.99 14.95 -7.56
CA GLU A 103 -7.71 13.82 -8.17
C GLU A 103 -9.19 14.13 -8.42
N PHE A 104 -9.81 14.96 -7.57
CA PHE A 104 -11.14 15.51 -7.76
C PHE A 104 -11.19 16.37 -9.01
N GLN A 105 -10.29 17.35 -9.14
CA GLN A 105 -10.24 18.24 -10.30
C GLN A 105 -10.08 17.46 -11.61
N LYS A 106 -9.22 16.42 -11.63
CA LYS A 106 -9.08 15.52 -12.78
C LYS A 106 -10.38 14.78 -13.11
N ALA A 107 -11.05 14.23 -12.09
CA ALA A 107 -12.31 13.51 -12.28
C ALA A 107 -13.40 14.45 -12.79
N TYR A 108 -13.54 15.62 -12.17
CA TYR A 108 -14.49 16.66 -12.56
C TYR A 108 -14.27 17.09 -14.01
N GLN A 109 -13.05 17.48 -14.39
CA GLN A 109 -12.71 17.87 -15.77
C GLN A 109 -13.01 16.78 -16.81
N LYS A 110 -12.85 15.51 -16.43
CA LYS A 110 -13.13 14.38 -17.31
C LYS A 110 -14.64 14.16 -17.49
N TYR A 111 -15.40 14.17 -16.41
CA TYR A 111 -16.81 13.76 -16.41
C TYR A 111 -17.79 14.90 -16.72
N GLN A 112 -17.46 16.15 -16.38
CA GLN A 112 -18.33 17.31 -16.66
C GLN A 112 -18.59 17.52 -18.16
N LYS A 113 -17.72 16.97 -19.02
CA LYS A 113 -17.88 17.01 -20.49
C LYS A 113 -19.08 16.20 -20.99
N LYS A 114 -19.61 15.28 -20.19
CA LYS A 114 -20.65 14.31 -20.61
C LYS A 114 -21.83 14.21 -19.64
N TYR A 115 -21.64 14.59 -18.38
CA TYR A 115 -22.60 14.38 -17.31
C TYR A 115 -22.82 15.68 -16.54
N GLN A 116 -24.00 15.82 -15.94
CA GLN A 116 -24.40 16.98 -15.14
C GLN A 116 -25.16 16.53 -13.88
N GLY A 117 -25.32 17.44 -12.92
CA GLY A 117 -26.03 17.22 -11.66
C GLY A 117 -25.65 15.91 -10.95
N TYR A 118 -26.67 15.17 -10.53
CA TYR A 118 -26.50 13.90 -9.80
C TYR A 118 -25.63 12.86 -10.53
N GLU A 119 -25.74 12.72 -11.85
CA GLU A 119 -24.92 11.72 -12.57
C GLU A 119 -23.45 12.10 -12.54
N LEU A 120 -23.11 13.39 -12.71
CA LEU A 120 -21.74 13.88 -12.60
C LEU A 120 -21.16 13.58 -11.22
N LYS A 121 -21.90 13.93 -10.16
CA LYS A 121 -21.52 13.67 -8.76
C LYS A 121 -21.25 12.17 -8.54
N SER A 122 -22.17 11.31 -8.97
CA SER A 122 -22.04 9.84 -8.87
C SER A 122 -20.81 9.29 -9.60
N ARG A 123 -20.44 9.85 -10.77
CA ARG A 123 -19.24 9.41 -11.52
C ARG A 123 -17.96 9.81 -10.82
N ILE A 124 -17.89 11.03 -10.29
CA ILE A 124 -16.73 11.53 -9.54
C ILE A 124 -16.54 10.71 -8.26
N ILE A 125 -17.61 10.49 -7.48
CA ILE A 125 -17.57 9.68 -6.25
C ILE A 125 -17.01 8.28 -6.55
N ARG A 126 -17.57 7.57 -7.54
CA ARG A 126 -17.08 6.23 -7.94
C ARG A 126 -15.61 6.27 -8.38
N SER A 127 -15.20 7.32 -9.08
CA SER A 127 -13.81 7.48 -9.52
C SER A 127 -12.84 7.73 -8.36
N LEU A 128 -13.26 8.41 -7.30
CA LEU A 128 -12.43 8.70 -6.12
C LEU A 128 -12.42 7.52 -5.14
N MET A 129 -13.57 6.88 -4.90
CA MET A 129 -13.65 5.64 -4.11
C MET A 129 -12.76 4.53 -4.68
N SER A 130 -12.73 4.37 -6.01
CA SER A 130 -11.83 3.39 -6.64
C SER A 130 -10.34 3.74 -6.49
N LYS A 131 -10.02 4.97 -6.11
CA LYS A 131 -8.66 5.40 -5.70
C LYS A 131 -8.42 5.30 -4.19
N GLY A 132 -9.40 4.80 -3.43
CA GLY A 132 -9.26 4.51 -2.01
C GLY A 132 -9.50 5.71 -1.08
N PHE A 133 -10.14 6.77 -1.57
CA PHE A 133 -10.74 7.78 -0.69
C PHE A 133 -12.02 7.25 -0.09
N ASP A 134 -12.26 7.51 1.19
CA ASP A 134 -13.56 7.23 1.81
C ASP A 134 -14.62 8.24 1.36
N TYR A 135 -15.88 7.87 1.61
CA TYR A 135 -17.03 8.64 1.16
C TYR A 135 -17.13 10.01 1.84
N GLU A 136 -16.83 10.08 3.14
CA GLU A 136 -16.92 11.31 3.94
C GLU A 136 -15.92 12.36 3.44
N THR A 137 -14.67 11.97 3.20
CA THR A 137 -13.63 12.84 2.63
C THR A 137 -14.04 13.35 1.25
N ILE A 138 -14.66 12.50 0.42
CA ILE A 138 -15.15 12.91 -0.90
C ILE A 138 -16.28 13.95 -0.76
N LEU A 139 -17.23 13.74 0.14
CA LEU A 139 -18.33 14.68 0.36
C LEU A 139 -17.84 16.04 0.86
N ALA A 140 -16.94 16.06 1.86
CA ALA A 140 -16.31 17.29 2.33
C ALA A 140 -15.61 18.06 1.19
N GLN A 141 -15.06 17.34 0.20
CA GLN A 141 -14.45 17.96 -0.97
C GLN A 141 -15.48 18.58 -1.96
N PHE A 142 -16.70 18.06 -2.02
CA PHE A 142 -17.80 18.69 -2.77
C PHE A 142 -18.29 19.95 -2.08
N GLU A 143 -18.47 19.90 -0.76
CA GLU A 143 -18.92 21.03 0.07
C GLU A 143 -17.94 22.21 -0.03
N THR A 144 -16.64 21.96 0.10
CA THR A 144 -15.61 23.01 -0.02
C THR A 144 -15.57 23.72 -1.38
N LEU A 145 -16.13 23.12 -2.43
CA LEU A 145 -16.19 23.70 -3.77
C LEU A 145 -17.56 24.32 -4.09
N ASN A 146 -18.50 24.34 -3.13
CA ASN A 146 -19.90 24.73 -3.35
C ASN A 146 -20.53 24.01 -4.56
N LEU A 147 -20.20 22.72 -4.73
CA LEU A 147 -20.73 21.86 -5.80
C LEU A 147 -21.85 20.95 -5.30
N GLU A 148 -22.46 21.28 -4.15
CA GLU A 148 -23.73 20.70 -3.75
C GLU A 148 -24.82 21.35 -4.60
N ASP A 149 -25.66 20.52 -5.24
CA ASP A 149 -26.78 20.97 -6.07
C ASP A 149 -27.62 22.05 -5.35
#